data_AF-A0A166FWA7-F1
#
_entry.id   AF-A0A166FWA7-F1
#
_cell.length_a   1.000
_cell.length_b   1.000
_cell.length_c   1.000
_cell.angle_alpha   90.00
_cell.angle_beta   90.00
_cell.angle_gamma   90.00
#
_symmetry.space_group_name_H-M   'P 1'
#
loop_
_entity.id
_entity.type
_entity.pdbx_description
1 polymer ?
#
loop_
_entity_poly.entity_id
_entity_poly.type
_entity_poly.pdbx_seq_one_letter_code
_entity_poly.pdbx_strand_id
1 'polypeptide(L)'
;MALSNWSAYNISALWSYARDGKRLSCLSQRNNTSIVGIVGASNLRINLGSDSSCWKRTTRFIRGSHASCYELTSIRSLQVSGRYGIHSLTEGMRYNVLIVVELLQTCITGPLTCTLIDSTGHRHDSKKYYCSQMVKNQIISLHVGQFCARKSLFGYGEINFSVVNTDKERKHGIVVIGALVVPVKSAAVAEAKESKLSTDDKEEGQLYESVEVCLLQPLQLQQTIHPLVMHYKDITISD
;
A
#
# COMPACT_ATOMS: atom_id res chain seq x y z
N MET A 1 9.82 15.69 14.69
CA MET A 1 10.12 14.49 13.87
C MET A 1 8.84 14.12 13.11
N ALA A 2 8.68 14.66 11.90
CA ALA A 2 7.40 14.63 11.18
C ALA A 2 7.18 13.28 10.50
N LEU A 3 6.23 12.49 11.02
CA LEU A 3 5.58 11.42 10.28
C LEU A 3 4.86 12.07 9.08
N SER A 4 5.52 12.13 7.92
CA SER A 4 4.89 12.67 6.72
C SER A 4 3.66 11.83 6.37
N ASN A 5 2.51 12.49 6.52
CA ASN A 5 1.16 11.96 6.51
C ASN A 5 0.82 11.20 5.21
N TRP A 6 1.01 9.87 5.24
CA TRP A 6 0.23 8.91 4.45
C TRP A 6 -0.93 8.30 5.25
N SER A 7 -1.09 8.71 6.51
CA SER A 7 -2.19 8.33 7.42
C SER A 7 -3.59 8.66 6.87
N ALA A 8 -3.69 9.53 5.86
CA ALA A 8 -4.97 9.88 5.23
C ALA A 8 -5.43 8.91 4.12
N TYR A 9 -4.54 8.08 3.55
CA TYR A 9 -4.95 7.05 2.61
C TYR A 9 -5.08 5.71 3.32
N ASN A 10 -6.31 5.21 3.40
CA ASN A 10 -6.56 3.82 3.73
C ASN A 10 -5.74 2.94 2.77
N ILE A 11 -4.74 2.22 3.27
CA ILE A 11 -3.84 1.38 2.46
C ILE A 11 -4.62 0.38 1.60
N SER A 12 -5.76 -0.10 2.10
CA SER A 12 -6.68 -0.96 1.36
C SER A 12 -7.24 -0.27 0.12
N ALA A 13 -7.47 1.05 0.17
CA ALA A 13 -7.89 1.84 -0.98
C ALA A 13 -6.80 1.96 -2.03
N LEU A 14 -5.56 2.25 -1.61
CA LEU A 14 -4.41 2.33 -2.51
C LEU A 14 -4.15 0.99 -3.18
N TRP A 15 -4.27 -0.11 -2.43
CA TRP A 15 -4.16 -1.46 -2.98
C TRP A 15 -5.17 -1.71 -4.10
N SER A 16 -6.46 -1.48 -3.82
CA SER A 16 -7.51 -1.66 -4.83
C SER A 16 -7.30 -0.75 -6.04
N TYR A 17 -6.88 0.50 -5.81
CA TYR A 17 -6.60 1.48 -6.86
C TYR A 17 -5.47 1.05 -7.80
N ALA A 18 -4.36 0.57 -7.24
CA ALA A 18 -3.20 0.10 -7.98
C ALA A 18 -3.53 -1.16 -8.80
N ARG A 19 -4.27 -2.09 -8.21
CA ARG A 19 -4.75 -3.30 -8.87
C ARG A 19 -5.66 -2.99 -10.06
N ASP A 20 -6.52 -1.98 -9.94
CA ASP A 20 -7.38 -1.52 -11.04
C ASP A 20 -6.60 -0.77 -12.13
N GLY A 21 -5.29 -0.60 -12.00
CA GLY A 21 -4.45 0.14 -12.96
C GLY A 21 -4.72 1.64 -13.01
N LYS A 22 -5.37 2.20 -11.99
CA LYS A 22 -5.76 3.61 -11.97
C LYS A 22 -4.56 4.52 -11.66
N ARG A 23 -4.62 5.78 -12.10
CA ARG A 23 -3.53 6.77 -11.97
C ARG A 23 -3.82 7.85 -10.94
N LEU A 24 -2.98 7.96 -9.90
CA LEU A 24 -3.16 8.98 -8.87
C LEU A 24 -2.80 10.37 -9.42
N SER A 25 -3.66 11.35 -9.19
CA SER A 25 -3.37 12.75 -9.47
C SER A 25 -2.35 13.27 -8.46
N CYS A 26 -1.18 13.71 -8.93
CA CYS A 26 -0.14 14.25 -8.07
C CYS A 26 -0.22 15.78 -8.05
N LEU A 27 -0.62 16.35 -6.91
CA LEU A 27 -0.71 17.82 -6.73
C LEU A 27 0.63 18.55 -6.91
N SER A 28 1.74 17.81 -6.84
CA SER A 28 3.12 18.33 -6.93
C SER A 28 3.51 18.91 -8.29
N GLN A 29 2.82 18.54 -9.37
CA GLN A 29 3.10 19.01 -10.72
C GLN A 29 1.75 19.16 -11.41
N ARG A 30 1.33 20.41 -11.66
CA ARG A 30 0.06 20.70 -12.36
C ARG A 30 -0.01 19.81 -13.59
N ASN A 31 -1.05 18.97 -13.66
CA ASN A 31 -1.41 18.06 -14.76
C ASN A 31 -0.71 16.70 -14.86
N ASN A 32 0.13 16.28 -13.89
CA ASN A 32 0.77 14.95 -13.95
C ASN A 32 0.06 13.92 -13.06
N THR A 33 -0.74 13.05 -13.70
CA THR A 33 -1.18 11.79 -13.08
C THR A 33 -0.02 10.79 -13.08
N SER A 34 0.19 10.09 -11.98
CA SER A 34 1.25 9.08 -11.83
C SER A 34 0.65 7.72 -11.51
N ILE A 35 1.29 6.67 -12.01
CA ILE A 35 0.86 5.29 -11.81
C ILE A 35 1.24 4.83 -10.40
N VAL A 36 0.33 4.10 -9.76
CA VAL A 36 0.68 3.30 -8.59
C VAL A 36 1.13 1.93 -9.07
N GLY A 37 2.38 1.59 -8.81
CA GLY A 37 2.89 0.25 -9.06
C GLY A 37 2.38 -0.73 -8.01
N ILE A 38 2.13 -1.97 -8.43
CA ILE A 38 1.73 -3.07 -7.54
C ILE A 38 2.57 -4.31 -7.83
N VAL A 39 2.98 -5.00 -6.76
CA VAL A 39 3.59 -6.32 -6.82
C VAL A 39 2.79 -7.23 -5.90
N GLY A 40 2.02 -8.17 -6.47
CA GLY A 40 1.26 -9.14 -5.69
C GLY A 40 2.17 -10.11 -4.94
N ALA A 41 1.67 -10.73 -3.85
CA ALA A 41 2.44 -11.68 -3.05
C ALA A 41 3.02 -12.85 -3.86
N SER A 42 2.33 -13.30 -4.92
CA SER A 42 2.81 -14.35 -5.83
C SER A 42 4.08 -13.99 -6.60
N ASN A 43 4.34 -12.69 -6.77
CA ASN A 43 5.50 -12.17 -7.50
C ASN A 43 6.63 -11.73 -6.55
N LEU A 44 6.44 -11.90 -5.23
CA LEU A 44 7.48 -11.70 -4.24
C LEU A 44 8.30 -12.99 -4.07
N ARG A 45 9.60 -12.82 -3.87
CA ARG A 45 10.48 -13.89 -3.41
C ARG A 45 10.38 -13.99 -1.89
N ILE A 46 9.65 -14.98 -1.43
CA ILE A 46 9.50 -15.29 0.00
C ILE A 46 10.38 -16.49 0.31
N ASN A 47 11.32 -16.32 1.25
CA ASN A 47 12.19 -17.42 1.66
C ASN A 47 11.35 -18.55 2.28
N LEU A 48 11.56 -19.78 1.79
CA LEU A 48 10.73 -20.95 2.07
C LEU A 48 9.24 -20.75 1.71
N GLY A 49 8.88 -19.78 0.88
CA GLY A 49 7.48 -19.45 0.57
C GLY A 49 6.66 -20.57 -0.08
N SER A 50 7.33 -21.55 -0.71
CA SER A 50 6.71 -22.75 -1.26
C SER A 50 6.53 -23.88 -0.24
N ASP A 51 7.16 -23.78 0.93
CA ASP A 51 7.05 -24.76 2.01
C ASP A 51 5.76 -24.49 2.79
N SER A 52 4.76 -25.36 2.59
CA SER A 52 3.46 -25.26 3.25
C SER A 52 3.52 -25.41 4.78
N SER A 53 4.62 -25.95 5.33
CA SER A 53 4.85 -25.99 6.77
C SER A 53 5.24 -24.62 7.35
N CYS A 54 5.80 -23.75 6.49
CA CYS A 54 6.29 -22.41 6.85
C CYS A 54 5.35 -21.28 6.40
N TRP A 55 4.65 -21.47 5.28
CA TRP A 55 3.77 -20.48 4.68
C TRP A 55 2.49 -21.11 4.17
N LYS A 56 1.36 -20.53 4.56
CA LYS A 56 0.04 -20.91 4.06
C LYS A 56 -0.41 -19.90 3.02
N ARG A 57 -0.67 -20.35 1.79
CA ARG A 57 -1.37 -19.51 0.80
C ARG A 57 -2.79 -19.26 1.28
N THR A 58 -3.22 -18.01 1.25
CA THR A 58 -4.54 -17.58 1.70
C THR A 58 -5.06 -16.46 0.81
N THR A 59 -6.30 -16.04 1.05
CA THR A 59 -6.89 -14.86 0.39
C THR A 59 -7.36 -13.86 1.43
N ARG A 60 -7.25 -12.57 1.10
CA ARG A 60 -7.85 -11.48 1.90
C ARG A 60 -8.78 -10.65 1.03
N PHE A 61 -9.94 -10.29 1.58
CA PHE A 61 -10.88 -9.42 0.89
C PHE A 61 -10.50 -7.96 1.16
N ILE A 62 -10.05 -7.26 0.13
CA ILE A 62 -9.57 -5.88 0.19
C ILE A 62 -10.46 -5.03 -0.74
N ARG A 63 -11.35 -4.25 -0.13
CA ARG A 63 -12.35 -3.35 -0.74
C ARG A 63 -12.95 -3.89 -2.06
N GLY A 64 -13.73 -4.97 -1.98
CA GLY A 64 -14.44 -5.50 -3.15
C GLY A 64 -13.68 -6.56 -3.94
N SER A 65 -12.52 -7.03 -3.45
CA SER A 65 -11.71 -7.99 -4.18
C SER A 65 -10.89 -8.92 -3.34
N HIS A 66 -10.63 -10.12 -3.87
CA HIS A 66 -9.73 -11.07 -3.24
C HIS A 66 -8.29 -10.84 -3.71
N ALA A 67 -7.39 -10.60 -2.75
CA ALA A 67 -5.95 -10.61 -2.97
C ALA A 67 -5.38 -11.96 -2.52
N SER A 68 -4.53 -12.57 -3.35
CA SER A 68 -3.74 -13.74 -2.94
C SER A 68 -2.61 -13.29 -2.01
N CYS A 69 -2.48 -13.96 -0.88
CA CYS A 69 -1.55 -13.62 0.19
C CYS A 69 -0.78 -14.87 0.66
N TYR A 70 0.31 -14.64 1.40
CA TYR A 70 1.03 -15.68 2.13
C TYR A 70 1.02 -15.39 3.62
N GLU A 71 0.46 -16.30 4.40
CA GLU A 71 0.41 -16.23 5.86
C GLU A 71 1.56 -17.05 6.44
N LEU A 72 2.34 -16.42 7.32
CA LEU A 72 3.47 -17.03 7.99
C LEU A 72 3.01 -17.90 9.15
N THR A 73 3.20 -19.22 9.02
CA THR A 73 2.84 -20.21 10.05
C THR A 73 3.98 -20.41 11.05
N SER A 74 5.21 -20.65 10.58
CA SER A 74 6.39 -20.80 11.45
C SER A 74 7.71 -20.81 10.67
N ILE A 75 8.58 -19.83 10.90
CA ILE A 75 9.99 -19.85 10.42
C ILE A 75 10.96 -19.26 11.45
N ARG A 76 12.26 -19.58 11.31
CA ARG A 76 13.33 -18.94 12.10
C ARG A 76 13.97 -17.75 11.41
N SER A 77 13.87 -17.61 10.09
CA SER A 77 14.47 -16.49 9.37
C SER A 77 13.47 -15.98 8.34
N LEU A 78 12.97 -14.77 8.57
CA LEU A 78 12.01 -14.13 7.69
C LEU A 78 12.77 -13.31 6.65
N GLN A 79 12.54 -13.62 5.38
CA GLN A 79 12.98 -12.80 4.27
C GLN A 79 11.91 -12.76 3.19
N VAL A 80 11.44 -11.56 2.91
CA VAL A 80 10.56 -11.25 1.78
C VAL A 80 11.30 -10.26 0.91
N SER A 81 11.37 -10.50 -0.39
CA SER A 81 12.07 -9.64 -1.34
C SER A 81 11.25 -9.48 -2.61
N GLY A 82 11.38 -8.35 -3.28
CA GLY A 82 10.67 -8.07 -4.51
C GLY A 82 11.46 -7.15 -5.42
N ARG A 83 11.01 -7.10 -6.67
CA ARG A 83 11.57 -6.26 -7.72
C ARG A 83 10.46 -5.53 -8.44
N TYR A 84 10.75 -4.32 -8.91
CA TYR A 84 9.79 -3.54 -9.68
C TYR A 84 10.51 -2.77 -10.79
N GLY A 85 10.07 -2.96 -12.04
CA GLY A 85 10.59 -2.22 -13.18
C GLY A 85 10.01 -0.82 -13.24
N ILE A 86 10.85 0.20 -13.37
CA ILE A 86 10.42 1.61 -13.28
C ILE A 86 9.88 2.16 -14.62
N HIS A 87 9.79 1.34 -15.67
CA HIS A 87 9.39 1.75 -17.03
C HIS A 87 8.00 2.38 -17.10
N SER A 88 7.09 1.97 -16.20
CA SER A 88 5.73 2.49 -16.12
C SER A 88 5.60 3.72 -15.22
N LEU A 89 6.69 4.17 -14.60
CA LEU A 89 6.67 5.32 -13.68
C LEU A 89 6.98 6.61 -14.43
N THR A 90 6.33 7.69 -14.02
CA THR A 90 6.64 9.04 -14.51
C THR A 90 8.07 9.41 -14.14
N GLU A 91 8.87 9.71 -15.16
CA GLU A 91 10.27 10.11 -15.02
C GLU A 91 10.43 11.41 -14.22
N GLY A 92 11.50 11.49 -13.43
CA GLY A 92 11.80 12.62 -12.54
C GLY A 92 10.98 12.66 -11.25
N MET A 93 9.91 11.86 -11.12
CA MET A 93 9.10 11.82 -9.91
C MET A 93 9.72 10.94 -8.82
N ARG A 94 9.47 11.31 -7.56
CA ARG A 94 9.84 10.50 -6.39
C ARG A 94 8.71 9.54 -6.03
N TYR A 95 9.08 8.32 -5.65
CA TYR A 95 8.15 7.28 -5.23
C TYR A 95 8.55 6.68 -3.87
N ASN A 96 7.56 6.34 -3.05
CA ASN A 96 7.70 5.50 -1.88
C ASN A 96 7.50 4.03 -2.28
N VAL A 97 8.31 3.15 -1.71
CA VAL A 97 8.08 1.71 -1.76
C VAL A 97 7.49 1.27 -0.42
N LEU A 98 6.34 0.60 -0.48
CA LEU A 98 5.58 0.13 0.67
C LEU A 98 5.40 -1.37 0.58
N ILE A 99 5.70 -2.12 1.64
CA ILE A 99 5.30 -3.53 1.74
C ILE A 99 3.99 -3.59 2.52
N VAL A 100 2.97 -4.22 1.92
CA VAL A 100 1.61 -4.30 2.47
C VAL A 100 1.45 -5.62 3.19
N VAL A 101 1.16 -5.54 4.48
CA VAL A 101 1.02 -6.69 5.36
C VAL A 101 -0.19 -6.55 6.27
N GLU A 102 -0.67 -7.67 6.77
CA GLU A 102 -1.55 -7.71 7.94
C GLU A 102 -0.79 -8.43 9.05
N LEU A 103 -0.73 -7.81 10.23
CA LEU A 103 -0.17 -8.44 11.42
C LEU A 103 -1.30 -9.09 12.21
N LEU A 104 -1.26 -10.39 12.39
CA LEU A 104 -2.16 -11.12 13.26
C LEU A 104 -1.59 -11.10 14.70
N GLN A 105 -1.80 -12.17 15.45
CA GLN A 105 -1.08 -12.40 16.70
C GLN A 105 0.36 -12.85 16.39
N THR A 106 1.26 -11.88 16.21
CA THR A 106 2.67 -12.14 15.84
C THR A 106 3.53 -12.47 17.06
N CYS A 107 4.46 -13.42 16.92
CA CYS A 107 5.51 -13.69 17.90
C CYS A 107 6.89 -13.11 17.49
N ILE A 108 6.90 -12.13 16.59
CA ILE A 108 8.14 -11.53 16.08
C ILE A 108 8.63 -10.49 17.10
N THR A 109 9.74 -10.81 17.75
CA THR A 109 10.30 -10.00 18.85
C THR A 109 11.36 -9.00 18.35
N GLY A 110 12.17 -9.40 17.36
CA GLY A 110 13.15 -8.52 16.73
C GLY A 110 12.55 -7.58 15.68
N PRO A 111 13.31 -6.56 15.26
CA PRO A 111 12.85 -5.62 14.25
C PRO A 111 12.77 -6.25 12.86
N LEU A 112 11.70 -5.95 12.14
CA LEU A 112 11.67 -6.08 10.69
C LEU A 112 12.55 -4.98 10.08
N THR A 113 13.60 -5.37 9.36
CA THR A 113 14.50 -4.44 8.67
C THR A 113 14.11 -4.38 7.19
N CYS A 114 13.69 -3.20 6.74
CA CYS A 114 13.36 -2.93 5.35
C CYS A 114 14.57 -2.34 4.63
N THR A 115 14.89 -2.79 3.42
CA THR A 115 15.96 -2.23 2.58
C THR A 115 15.44 -1.96 1.18
N LEU A 116 15.87 -0.82 0.60
CA LEU A 116 15.64 -0.47 -0.80
C LEU A 116 17.00 -0.30 -1.49
N ILE A 117 17.12 -0.87 -2.69
CA ILE A 117 18.21 -0.62 -3.63
C ILE A 117 17.57 -0.02 -4.88
N ASP A 118 17.99 1.18 -5.25
CA ASP A 118 17.44 1.87 -6.41
C ASP A 118 17.99 1.32 -7.73
N SER A 119 17.51 1.90 -8.84
CA SER A 119 17.91 1.50 -10.18
C SER A 119 19.35 1.83 -10.56
N THR A 120 20.06 2.59 -9.71
CA THR A 120 21.50 2.86 -9.86
C THR A 120 22.36 1.88 -9.07
N GLY A 121 21.73 0.96 -8.32
CA GLY A 121 22.39 0.06 -7.39
C GLY A 121 22.69 0.72 -6.03
N HIS A 122 22.27 1.97 -5.82
CA HIS A 122 22.45 2.63 -4.54
C HIS A 122 21.50 2.05 -3.50
N ARG A 123 22.08 1.63 -2.37
CA ARG A 123 21.34 1.12 -1.23
C ARG A 123 20.93 2.28 -0.32
N HIS A 124 19.63 2.45 -0.13
CA HIS A 124 19.09 3.40 0.83
C HIS A 124 19.17 2.86 2.26
N ASP A 125 19.24 3.78 3.22
CA ASP A 125 19.23 3.46 4.64
C ASP A 125 18.05 2.56 5.02
N SER A 126 18.36 1.53 5.79
CA SER A 126 17.36 0.55 6.20
C SER A 126 16.43 1.12 7.27
N LYS A 127 15.13 0.88 7.13
CA LYS A 127 14.13 1.21 8.17
C LYS A 127 13.86 0.00 9.04
N LYS A 128 13.67 0.23 10.35
CA LYS A 128 13.37 -0.82 11.32
C LYS A 128 11.97 -0.63 11.88
N TYR A 129 11.26 -1.74 12.02
CA TYR A 129 9.89 -1.79 12.53
C TYR A 129 9.76 -2.87 13.60
N TYR A 130 9.17 -2.52 14.74
CA TYR A 130 8.89 -3.48 15.81
C TYR A 130 7.42 -3.86 15.78
N CYS A 131 7.12 -5.14 15.51
CA CYS A 131 5.75 -5.63 15.40
C CYS A 131 4.92 -5.40 16.69
N SER A 132 5.57 -5.35 17.85
CA SER A 132 4.93 -5.03 19.14
C SER A 132 4.33 -3.62 19.20
N GLN A 133 4.80 -2.69 18.39
CA GLN A 133 4.35 -1.29 18.34
C GLN A 133 3.32 -1.05 17.22
N MET A 134 2.95 -2.08 16.47
CA MET A 134 2.08 -1.97 15.31
C MET A 134 0.67 -2.46 15.62
N VAL A 135 -0.31 -1.88 14.93
CA VAL A 135 -1.69 -2.34 15.02
C VAL A 135 -1.82 -3.75 14.42
N LYS A 136 -2.61 -4.58 15.10
CA LYS A 136 -2.89 -5.98 14.73
C LYS A 136 -4.28 -6.09 14.10
N ASN A 137 -4.49 -7.17 13.34
CA ASN A 137 -5.70 -7.51 12.61
C ASN A 137 -6.16 -6.38 11.67
N GLN A 138 -5.19 -5.61 11.16
CA GLN A 138 -5.40 -4.55 10.19
C GLN A 138 -4.33 -4.64 9.11
N ILE A 139 -4.73 -4.29 7.89
CA ILE A 139 -3.79 -4.11 6.79
C ILE A 139 -3.03 -2.81 7.04
N ILE A 140 -1.72 -2.93 7.09
CA ILE A 140 -0.77 -1.84 7.28
C ILE A 140 0.27 -1.83 6.17
N SER A 141 1.06 -0.76 6.11
CA SER A 141 2.20 -0.65 5.21
C SER A 141 3.49 -0.45 5.99
N LEU A 142 4.53 -1.20 5.62
CA LEU A 142 5.91 -0.96 6.02
C LEU A 142 6.57 -0.09 4.96
N HIS A 143 7.03 1.11 5.32
CA HIS A 143 7.76 1.97 4.40
C HIS A 143 9.19 1.46 4.25
N VAL A 144 9.56 1.09 3.03
CA VAL A 144 10.87 0.52 2.74
C VAL A 144 11.87 1.63 2.45
N GLY A 145 11.48 2.63 1.66
CA GLY A 145 12.36 3.68 1.20
C GLY A 145 11.72 4.56 0.13
N GLN A 146 12.50 5.51 -0.37
CA GLN A 146 12.13 6.42 -1.45
C GLN A 146 13.18 6.37 -2.54
N PHE A 147 12.76 6.48 -3.80
CA PHE A 147 13.67 6.64 -4.93
C PHE A 147 13.09 7.65 -5.94
N CYS A 148 13.95 8.15 -6.82
CA CYS A 148 13.54 8.96 -7.96
C CYS A 148 13.49 8.07 -9.21
N ALA A 149 12.36 8.03 -9.90
CA ALA A 149 12.25 7.31 -11.16
C ALA A 149 13.09 8.03 -12.22
N ARG A 150 14.26 7.49 -12.55
CA ARG A 150 15.16 8.01 -13.59
C ARG A 150 15.41 6.91 -14.61
N LYS A 151 15.32 7.21 -15.90
CA LYS A 151 15.73 6.25 -16.91
C LYS A 151 17.24 6.04 -16.82
N SER A 152 17.67 4.79 -16.90
CA SER A 152 19.08 4.44 -16.99
C SER A 152 19.52 4.57 -18.45
N LEU A 153 20.79 4.94 -18.67
CA LEU A 153 21.42 4.96 -19.99
C LEU A 153 21.44 3.57 -20.66
N PHE A 154 21.33 2.50 -19.88
CA PHE A 154 21.42 1.11 -20.34
C PHE A 154 20.06 0.37 -20.30
N GLY A 155 18.94 1.09 -20.26
CA GLY A 155 17.59 0.52 -20.36
C GLY A 155 16.66 0.89 -19.20
N TYR A 156 15.55 0.16 -19.09
CA TYR A 156 14.56 0.39 -18.05
C TYR A 156 15.05 -0.17 -16.71
N GLY A 157 15.44 0.71 -15.79
CA GLY A 157 15.95 0.33 -14.47
C GLY A 157 14.93 -0.46 -13.63
N GLU A 158 15.44 -1.27 -12.70
CA GLU A 158 14.62 -1.95 -11.70
C GLU A 158 15.04 -1.51 -10.29
N ILE A 159 14.08 -1.47 -9.37
CA ILE A 159 14.38 -1.35 -7.94
C ILE A 159 14.27 -2.71 -7.28
N ASN A 160 15.07 -2.93 -6.25
CA ASN A 160 15.02 -4.13 -5.41
C ASN A 160 14.66 -3.72 -3.98
N PHE A 161 13.73 -4.44 -3.36
CA PHE A 161 13.33 -4.17 -1.98
C PHE A 161 13.23 -5.46 -1.17
N SER A 162 13.44 -5.35 0.13
CA SER A 162 13.31 -6.49 1.04
C SER A 162 12.84 -6.09 2.44
N VAL A 163 12.21 -7.05 3.11
CA VAL A 163 11.97 -7.08 4.56
C VAL A 163 12.64 -8.32 5.11
N VAL A 164 13.49 -8.14 6.11
CA VAL A 164 14.18 -9.23 6.78
C VAL A 164 14.00 -9.15 8.29
N ASN A 165 13.88 -10.31 8.92
CA ASN A 165 14.16 -10.46 10.33
C ASN A 165 14.98 -11.75 10.50
N THR A 166 16.16 -11.58 11.09
CA THR A 166 17.18 -12.62 11.27
C THR A 166 17.39 -12.98 12.74
N ASP A 167 16.49 -12.58 13.65
CA ASP A 167 16.55 -13.08 15.03
C ASP A 167 16.37 -14.60 15.05
N LYS A 168 16.85 -15.28 16.10
CA LYS A 168 16.83 -16.76 16.17
C LYS A 168 15.46 -17.32 16.55
N GLU A 169 14.54 -16.44 16.95
CA GLU A 169 13.24 -16.83 17.46
C GLU A 169 12.33 -17.32 16.33
N ARG A 170 11.42 -18.22 16.70
CA ARG A 170 10.35 -18.61 15.78
C ARG A 170 9.43 -17.43 15.53
N LYS A 171 8.98 -17.30 14.29
CA LYS A 171 8.17 -16.20 13.77
C LYS A 171 6.89 -16.75 13.16
N HIS A 172 5.77 -16.14 13.50
CA HIS A 172 4.47 -16.41 12.91
C HIS A 172 3.60 -15.15 12.93
N GLY A 173 2.45 -15.22 12.27
CA GLY A 173 1.39 -14.20 12.36
C GLY A 173 1.58 -12.99 11.46
N ILE A 174 2.43 -13.05 10.43
CA ILE A 174 2.46 -12.04 9.36
C ILE A 174 1.73 -12.60 8.14
N VAL A 175 0.83 -11.81 7.56
CA VAL A 175 0.25 -12.06 6.24
C VAL A 175 0.85 -11.07 5.27
N VAL A 176 1.58 -11.56 4.27
CA VAL A 176 2.16 -10.75 3.19
C VAL A 176 1.16 -10.66 2.05
N ILE A 177 0.71 -9.45 1.75
CA ILE A 177 -0.26 -9.16 0.68
C ILE A 177 0.48 -8.77 -0.61
N GLY A 178 1.56 -7.99 -0.48
CA GLY A 178 2.40 -7.59 -1.60
C GLY A 178 3.20 -6.32 -1.33
N ALA A 179 3.47 -5.57 -2.38
CA ALA A 179 4.11 -4.26 -2.29
C ALA A 179 3.45 -3.24 -3.24
N LEU A 180 3.56 -1.96 -2.88
CA LEU A 180 3.10 -0.82 -3.65
C LEU A 180 4.26 0.14 -3.92
N VAL A 181 4.22 0.78 -5.09
CA VAL A 181 5.12 1.88 -5.48
C VAL A 181 4.25 3.11 -5.72
N VAL A 182 4.24 4.05 -4.78
CA VAL A 182 3.32 5.20 -4.77
C VAL A 182 4.08 6.52 -4.93
N PRO A 183 3.58 7.49 -5.72
CA PRO A 183 4.24 8.78 -5.87
C PRO A 183 4.27 9.54 -4.54
N VAL A 184 5.39 10.18 -4.21
CA VAL A 184 5.54 11.02 -3.01
C VAL A 184 4.75 12.32 -3.20
N LYS A 185 3.88 12.67 -2.25
CA LYS A 185 3.29 14.02 -2.19
C LYS A 185 4.40 15.04 -1.90
N SER A 186 4.59 16.03 -2.77
CA SER A 186 5.53 17.12 -2.49
C SER A 186 5.04 17.96 -1.32
N ALA A 187 5.93 18.23 -0.37
CA ALA A 187 5.67 19.06 0.81
C ALA A 187 5.35 20.52 0.45
N ALA A 188 5.75 20.99 -0.74
CA ALA A 188 5.49 22.36 -1.20
C ALA A 188 3.99 22.72 -1.31
N VAL A 189 3.09 21.73 -1.29
CA VAL A 189 1.62 21.96 -1.31
C VAL A 189 1.01 21.94 0.10
N ALA A 190 1.70 21.37 1.09
CA ALA A 190 1.22 21.36 2.49
C ALA A 190 1.47 22.72 3.15
N GLU A 191 2.64 23.32 2.93
CA GLU A 191 2.99 24.64 3.48
C GLU A 191 2.20 25.77 2.81
N ALA A 192 1.87 25.64 1.52
CA ALA A 192 1.00 26.61 0.82
C ALA A 192 -0.48 26.58 1.27
N LYS A 193 -0.89 25.56 2.06
CA LYS A 193 -2.22 25.51 2.68
C LYS A 193 -2.24 26.09 4.09
N GLU A 194 -1.14 26.00 4.84
CA GLU A 194 -1.04 26.67 6.15
C GLU A 194 -0.76 28.17 5.99
N SER A 195 -0.09 28.61 4.91
CA SER A 195 0.14 30.03 4.65
C SER A 195 -1.06 30.79 4.06
N LYS A 196 -2.20 30.13 3.79
CA LYS A 196 -3.43 30.75 3.26
C LYS A 196 -4.57 30.84 4.28
N LEU A 197 -4.29 30.51 5.55
CA LEU A 197 -5.21 30.72 6.68
C LEU A 197 -4.64 31.73 7.68
N SER A 198 -3.97 32.79 7.18
CA SER A 198 -3.73 34.01 7.96
C SER A 198 -3.52 35.18 6.99
N THR A 199 -4.60 35.74 6.50
CA THR A 199 -4.67 37.14 6.06
C THR A 199 -6.15 37.46 5.91
N ASP A 200 -6.70 38.04 6.99
CA ASP A 200 -7.92 38.82 6.91
C ASP A 200 -7.68 40.09 6.08
N ASP A 201 -8.76 40.45 5.39
CA ASP A 201 -9.17 41.77 4.92
C ASP A 201 -8.71 42.31 3.55
N LYS A 202 -9.74 42.35 2.67
CA LYS A 202 -10.02 43.29 1.57
C LYS A 202 -9.17 43.08 0.30
N GLU A 203 -9.70 42.91 -0.91
CA GLU A 203 -10.84 43.55 -1.57
C GLU A 203 -11.28 42.75 -2.83
N GLU A 204 -12.41 43.15 -3.43
CA GLU A 204 -13.21 42.51 -4.49
C GLU A 204 -12.51 42.26 -5.85
N GLY A 205 -12.95 41.23 -6.58
CA GLY A 205 -12.68 41.10 -8.03
C GLY A 205 -12.86 39.69 -8.60
N GLN A 206 -14.07 39.40 -9.09
CA GLN A 206 -14.53 38.31 -9.98
C GLN A 206 -13.48 37.39 -10.65
N LEU A 207 -13.62 36.06 -10.47
CA LEU A 207 -14.18 35.16 -11.50
C LEU A 207 -14.39 33.76 -10.88
N TYR A 208 -15.63 33.27 -10.95
CA TYR A 208 -15.96 31.88 -10.64
C TYR A 208 -15.37 30.96 -11.74
N GLU A 209 -14.50 30.03 -11.35
CA GLU A 209 -14.40 28.74 -12.03
C GLU A 209 -14.23 27.64 -10.98
N SER A 210 -15.34 26.94 -10.77
CA SER A 210 -15.53 25.83 -9.86
C SER A 210 -14.61 24.67 -10.22
N VAL A 211 -13.59 24.42 -9.40
CA VAL A 211 -12.83 23.16 -9.47
C VAL A 211 -13.50 22.16 -8.54
N GLU A 212 -14.12 21.15 -9.14
CA GLU A 212 -14.67 19.98 -8.47
C GLU A 212 -13.68 19.40 -7.46
N VAL A 213 -14.09 19.44 -6.21
CA VAL A 213 -13.43 18.77 -5.11
C VAL A 213 -13.76 17.28 -5.20
N CYS A 214 -12.89 16.51 -5.85
CA CYS A 214 -12.95 15.04 -5.79
C CYS A 214 -12.41 14.55 -4.44
N LEU A 215 -13.13 14.88 -3.36
CA LEU A 215 -13.06 14.16 -2.09
C LEU A 215 -13.85 12.88 -2.29
N LEU A 216 -13.16 11.74 -2.40
CA LEU A 216 -13.79 10.44 -2.17
C LEU A 216 -14.24 10.39 -0.70
N GLN A 217 -15.43 10.92 -0.43
CA GLN A 217 -16.15 10.65 0.81
C GLN A 217 -16.38 9.14 0.92
N PRO A 218 -16.28 8.54 2.12
CA PRO A 218 -16.73 7.18 2.32
C PRO A 218 -18.25 7.15 2.07
N LEU A 219 -18.67 6.42 1.03
CA LEU A 219 -20.06 5.98 0.87
C LEU A 219 -20.45 5.24 2.16
N GLN A 220 -21.22 5.91 3.01
CA GLN A 220 -22.01 5.22 4.03
C GLN A 220 -23.13 4.51 3.29
N LEU A 221 -22.96 3.21 3.06
CA LEU A 221 -24.08 2.36 2.69
C LEU A 221 -24.99 2.26 3.92
N GLN A 222 -26.04 3.08 3.97
CA GLN A 222 -27.22 2.74 4.76
C GLN A 222 -27.81 1.47 4.15
N GLN A 223 -27.74 0.38 4.90
CA GLN A 223 -28.47 -0.85 4.58
C GLN A 223 -29.95 -0.60 4.90
N THR A 224 -30.73 -0.25 3.89
CA THR A 224 -32.20 -0.38 3.95
C THR A 224 -32.53 -1.84 3.69
N ILE A 225 -32.77 -2.60 4.76
CA ILE A 225 -33.29 -3.97 4.68
C ILE A 225 -34.75 -3.87 4.25
N HIS A 226 -35.05 -4.18 2.99
CA HIS A 226 -36.39 -4.58 2.59
C HIS A 226 -36.53 -6.10 2.76
N PRO A 227 -37.50 -6.61 3.54
CA PRO A 227 -37.75 -8.04 3.61
C PRO A 227 -38.31 -8.52 2.27
N LEU A 228 -37.52 -9.33 1.56
CA LEU A 228 -38.02 -10.20 0.50
C LEU A 228 -38.83 -11.32 1.15
N VAL A 229 -40.16 -11.19 1.09
CA VAL A 229 -41.09 -12.28 1.38
C VAL A 229 -40.93 -13.31 0.26
N MET A 230 -40.17 -14.38 0.53
CA MET A 230 -40.14 -15.56 -0.32
C MET A 230 -41.39 -16.40 -0.02
N HIS A 231 -42.35 -16.39 -0.94
CA HIS A 231 -43.40 -17.40 -1.00
C HIS A 231 -42.77 -18.74 -1.38
N TYR A 232 -42.61 -19.64 -0.41
CA TYR A 232 -42.43 -21.05 -0.69
C TYR A 232 -43.76 -21.58 -1.28
N LYS A 233 -43.71 -22.06 -2.52
CA LYS A 233 -44.73 -22.98 -3.03
C LYS A 233 -44.38 -24.37 -2.55
N ASP A 234 -45.28 -24.94 -1.77
CA ASP A 234 -45.29 -26.34 -1.38
C ASP A 234 -45.23 -27.23 -2.63
N ILE A 235 -44.21 -28.08 -2.70
CA ILE A 235 -44.21 -29.23 -3.59
C ILE A 235 -44.59 -30.42 -2.72
N THR A 236 -45.87 -30.78 -2.75
CA THR A 236 -46.34 -32.08 -2.27
C THR A 236 -45.85 -33.15 -3.23
N ILE A 237 -45.00 -34.06 -2.74
CA ILE A 237 -44.73 -35.35 -3.36
C ILE A 237 -45.79 -36.29 -2.79
N SER A 238 -46.69 -36.76 -3.65
CA SER A 238 -47.61 -37.86 -3.36
C SER A 238 -46.88 -39.20 -3.51
N ASP A 239 -47.17 -40.10 -2.57
CA ASP A 239 -46.66 -41.48 -2.46
C ASP A 239 -46.78 -42.32 -3.75
#